data_AF-A0A2L2Z307-F1
#
_entry.id   AF-A0A2L2Z307-F1
#
_cell.length_a   1.000
_cell.length_b   1.000
_cell.length_c   1.000
_cell.angle_alpha   90.00
_cell.angle_beta   90.00
_cell.angle_gamma   90.00
#
_symmetry.space_group_name_H-M   'P 1'
#
loop_
_entity.id
_entity.type
_entity.pdbx_description
1 polymer ?
#
loop_
_entity_poly.entity_id
_entity_poly.type
_entity_poly.pdbx_seq_one_letter_code
_entity_poly.pdbx_strand_id
1 'polypeptide(L)' 'MTSFTEKPIIIDGKGHLLGRLAALTANTLLNGQSVVIVRSEGIKISGSFYRSKLKYLSF' A
#
# COMPACT_ATOMS: atom_id res chain seq x y z
N MET A 1 -13.51 14.49 -19.42
CA MET A 1 -13.28 14.51 -17.96
C MET A 1 -11.88 13.97 -17.69
N THR A 2 -10.85 14.79 -17.81
CA THR A 2 -9.50 14.42 -17.36
C THR A 2 -9.35 14.93 -15.94
N SER A 3 -9.96 14.22 -14.99
CA SER A 3 -9.91 14.58 -13.56
C SER A 3 -8.61 14.09 -12.92
N PHE A 4 -7.48 14.29 -13.58
CA PHE A 4 -6.18 14.09 -12.94
C PHE A 4 -5.96 15.27 -12.00
N THR A 5 -6.10 15.02 -10.71
CA THR A 5 -5.81 16.02 -9.68
C THR A 5 -4.29 16.12 -9.53
N GLU A 6 -3.73 17.32 -9.68
CA GLU A 6 -2.31 17.59 -9.44
C GLU A 6 -1.88 17.25 -8.00
N LYS A 7 -2.83 17.29 -7.06
CA LYS A 7 -2.57 17.00 -5.65
C LYS A 7 -2.37 15.50 -5.42
N PRO A 8 -1.31 15.10 -4.69
CA PRO A 8 -1.09 13.70 -4.37
C PRO A 8 -2.14 13.19 -3.38
N ILE A 9 -2.56 11.94 -3.55
CA ILE A 9 -3.43 11.23 -2.62
C ILE A 9 -2.58 10.76 -1.44
N ILE A 10 -2.90 11.21 -0.23
CA ILE A 10 -2.20 10.82 1.00
C ILE A 10 -3.00 9.72 1.70
N ILE A 11 -2.35 8.58 1.95
CA ILE A 11 -2.96 7.40 2.57
C ILE A 11 -2.22 7.08 3.88
N ASP A 12 -2.94 6.95 4.99
CA ASP A 12 -2.38 6.40 6.24
C ASP A 12 -2.31 4.86 6.15
N GLY A 13 -1.09 4.31 6.18
CA GLY A 13 -0.84 2.87 6.13
C GLY A 13 -1.31 2.11 7.37
N LYS A 14 -1.61 2.77 8.50
CA LYS A 14 -2.01 2.10 9.75
C LYS A 14 -3.26 1.25 9.56
N GLY A 15 -3.17 -0.04 9.89
CA GLY A 15 -4.32 -0.95 9.89
C GLY A 15 -4.72 -1.48 8.51
N HIS A 16 -4.07 -1.03 7.43
CA HIS A 16 -4.29 -1.57 6.09
C HIS A 16 -3.58 -2.91 5.90
N LEU A 17 -4.14 -3.77 5.04
CA LEU A 17 -3.49 -5.00 4.63
C LEU A 17 -2.56 -4.74 3.43
N LEU A 18 -1.29 -5.12 3.55
CA LEU A 18 -0.23 -4.81 2.58
C LEU A 18 -0.63 -5.10 1.13
N GLY A 19 -1.08 -6.32 0.84
CA GLY A 19 -1.44 -6.70 -0.53
C GLY A 19 -2.67 -5.98 -1.08
N ARG A 20 -3.66 -5.67 -0.22
CA ARG A 20 -4.88 -4.96 -0.66
C ARG A 20 -4.59 -3.50 -0.96
N LEU A 21 -3.82 -2.85 -0.09
CA LEU A 21 -3.37 -1.48 -0.29
C LEU A 21 -2.50 -1.38 -1.55
N ALA A 22 -1.54 -2.29 -1.74
CA ALA A 22 -0.67 -2.30 -2.91
C ALA A 22 -1.43 -2.42 -4.23
N ALA A 23 -2.45 -3.30 -4.31
CA ALA A 23 -3.24 -3.47 -5.54
C ALA A 23 -4.02 -2.20 -5.91
N LEU A 24 -4.63 -1.52 -4.92
CA LEU A 24 -5.33 -0.26 -5.13
C LEU A 24 -4.34 0.84 -5.56
N THR A 25 -3.22 0.96 -4.85
CA THR A 25 -2.18 1.94 -5.15
C THR A 25 -1.60 1.75 -6.55
N ALA A 26 -1.37 0.52 -6.98
CA ALA A 26 -0.90 0.22 -8.33
C ALA A 26 -1.90 0.71 -9.41
N ASN A 27 -3.19 0.46 -9.22
CA ASN A 27 -4.21 0.94 -10.15
C ASN A 27 -4.31 2.48 -10.17
N THR A 28 -4.23 3.14 -9.01
CA THR A 28 -4.25 4.62 -8.96
C THR A 28 -3.02 5.25 -9.64
N LEU A 29 -1.85 4.62 -9.53
CA LEU A 29 -0.63 5.06 -10.21
C LEU A 29 -0.74 4.90 -11.72
N LEU A 30 -1.29 3.77 -12.21
CA LEU A 30 -1.54 3.55 -13.64
C LEU A 30 -2.58 4.51 -14.22
N ASN A 31 -3.56 4.90 -13.41
CA ASN A 31 -4.49 5.99 -13.72
C ASN A 31 -3.86 7.39 -13.52
N GLY A 32 -2.53 7.52 -13.53
CA GLY A 32 -1.86 8.83 -13.55
C GLY A 32 -2.00 9.68 -12.29
N GLN A 33 -2.49 9.13 -11.16
CA GLN A 33 -2.54 9.84 -9.90
C GLN A 33 -1.29 9.58 -9.06
N SER A 34 -0.73 10.64 -8.47
CA SER A 34 0.37 10.52 -7.50
C SER A 34 -0.16 10.07 -6.15
N VAL A 35 0.49 9.09 -5.51
CA VAL A 35 0.08 8.56 -4.21
C VAL A 35 1.25 8.59 -3.22
N VAL A 36 0.99 9.05 -2.00
CA VAL A 36 1.93 9.08 -0.88
C VAL A 36 1.34 8.25 0.26
N ILE A 37 2.05 7.19 0.65
CA ILE A 37 1.67 6.36 1.79
C ILE A 37 2.53 6.79 2.98
N VAL A 38 1.87 7.20 4.07
CA VAL A 38 2.52 7.55 5.33
C VAL A 38 2.34 6.43 6.35
N ARG A 39 3.23 6.36 7.35
CA ARG A 39 3.16 5.37 8.44
C ARG A 39 3.18 3.92 7.97
N SER A 40 4.09 3.62 7.05
CA SER A 40 4.25 2.29 6.46
C SER A 40 4.57 1.20 7.48
N GLU A 41 5.12 1.54 8.65
CA GLU A 41 5.31 0.65 9.79
C GLU A 41 4.00 0.14 10.41
N GLY A 42 2.87 0.84 10.18
CA GLY A 42 1.55 0.46 10.64
C GLY A 42 0.79 -0.50 9.71
N ILE A 43 1.38 -0.85 8.56
CA ILE A 43 0.78 -1.77 7.58
C ILE A 43 0.82 -3.19 8.13
N LYS A 44 -0.31 -3.89 8.01
CA LYS A 44 -0.49 -5.25 8.49
C LYS A 44 -0.30 -6.26 7.36
N ILE A 45 0.33 -7.37 7.69
CA ILE A 45 0.35 -8.57 6.84
C ILE A 45 -0.52 -9.61 7.54
N SER A 46 -1.44 -10.25 6.82
CA SER A 46 -2.30 -11.28 7.39
C SER A 46 -1.51 -12.56 7.70
N GLY A 47 -1.93 -13.25 8.75
CA GLY A 47 -1.25 -14.46 9.25
C GLY A 47 -0.33 -14.18 10.44
N SER A 48 0.31 -15.24 10.95
CA SER A 48 1.20 -15.14 12.10
C SER A 48 2.50 -14.43 11.73
N PHE A 49 3.07 -13.70 12.70
CA PHE A 49 4.37 -13.04 12.55
C PHE A 49 5.46 -14.03 12.13
N TYR A 50 5.46 -15.24 12.72
CA TYR A 50 6.43 -16.29 12.38
C TYR A 50 6.38 -16.69 10.90
N ARG A 51 5.18 -16.87 10.33
CA ARG A 51 5.02 -17.21 8.91
C ARG A 51 5.48 -16.07 8.01
N SER A 52 5.15 -14.83 8.36
CA SER A 52 5.60 -13.65 7.60
C SER A 52 7.12 -13.50 7.63
N LYS A 53 7.75 -13.76 8.79
CA LYS A 53 9.21 -13.78 8.93
C LYS A 53 9.86 -14.84 8.05
N LEU A 54 9.36 -16.09 8.09
CA LEU A 54 9.91 -17.17 7.25
C LEU A 54 9.76 -16.88 5.75
N LYS A 55 8.62 -16.34 5.33
CA LYS A 55 8.41 -15.93 3.93
C LYS A 55 9.41 -14.86 3.50
N TYR A 56 9.67 -13.88 4.34
CA TYR A 56 10.63 -12.83 4.03
C TYR A 56 12.07 -13.34 3.99
N LEU A 57 12.44 -14.29 4.87
CA LEU A 57 13.77 -14.92 4.87
C LEU A 57 13.99 -15.92 3.72
N SER A 58 12.91 -16.41 3.12
CA SER A 58 12.94 -17.34 1.98
C SER A 58 13.02 -16.62 0.63
N PHE A 59 12.89 -15.29 0.61
CA PHE A 59 12.90 -14.46 -0.59
C PHE A 59 14.33 -13.98 -0.89
#